data_AF-A0A913X864-F1
#
_entry.id   AF-A0A913X864-F1
#
_cell.length_a   1.000
_cell.length_b   1.000
_cell.length_c   1.000
_cell.angle_alpha   90.00
_cell.angle_beta   90.00
_cell.angle_gamma   90.00
#
_symmetry.space_group_name_H-M   'P 1'
#
loop_
_entity.id
_entity.type
_entity.pdbx_description
1 polymer ?
#
loop_
_entity_poly.entity_id
_entity_poly.type
_entity_poly.pdbx_seq_one_letter_code
_entity_poly.pdbx_strand_id
1 'polypeptide(L)'
;MSGGRRRLPFLVLYVVSASLLSSRGATHWKLNEDGVVQSFDNTSPDIVKSDPILAILTKGFSNKEVAFKKSNCEACANGGSFAKGSGVAVQGPTALQMFPSPSLTCGVPANETIYDHLDGIRLREQHPPYAEPEVAMIFKKTEVEEIDMNEIEQNLKRNLEESPNSVVVCNQIANFWRIRGNTYQSIECFRKALETSPNNADVLLNLAKVLFNLNFQKDAIYLTRRSLEMQPSDQNCWLQHFTLGEILKAAGDYEEAGVHFRQALDLNPSFLPAEIHLREIGLPPNSPTNTYTFLVIGVLVVVVLAVVYFMTLANDQKGTKSSRNSPWNDFKKAGKKRPST
;
A
#
# COMPACT_ATOMS: atom_id res chain seq x y z
N MET A 1 22.26 -23.71 -57.98
CA MET A 1 21.69 -22.54 -57.27
C MET A 1 20.34 -22.92 -56.68
N SER A 2 20.21 -23.01 -55.35
CA SER A 2 18.95 -22.90 -54.57
C SER A 2 19.23 -23.37 -53.12
N GLY A 3 19.61 -22.45 -52.24
CA GLY A 3 19.99 -22.78 -50.86
C GLY A 3 19.79 -21.62 -49.88
N GLY A 4 18.81 -20.74 -50.14
CA GLY A 4 18.71 -19.43 -49.46
C GLY A 4 17.41 -19.13 -48.72
N ARG A 5 16.50 -20.11 -48.48
CA ARG A 5 15.13 -19.79 -48.01
C ARG A 5 14.67 -20.42 -46.70
N ARG A 6 15.58 -20.92 -45.85
CA ARG A 6 15.23 -21.50 -44.52
C ARG A 6 15.82 -20.77 -43.30
N ARG A 7 16.60 -19.70 -43.48
CA ARG A 7 17.26 -18.98 -42.35
C ARG A 7 16.52 -17.74 -41.85
N LEU A 8 15.53 -17.24 -42.59
CA LEU A 8 14.75 -16.06 -42.19
C LEU A 8 13.94 -16.24 -40.88
N PRO A 9 13.22 -17.36 -40.63
CA PRO A 9 12.40 -17.46 -39.41
C PRO A 9 13.24 -17.58 -38.14
N PHE A 10 14.41 -18.20 -38.20
CA PHE A 10 15.34 -18.29 -37.07
C PHE A 10 16.00 -16.95 -36.75
N LEU A 11 16.29 -16.14 -37.77
CA LEU A 11 16.91 -14.82 -37.59
C LEU A 11 15.89 -13.81 -37.02
N VAL A 12 14.61 -13.92 -37.41
CA VAL A 12 13.52 -13.14 -36.80
C VAL A 12 13.25 -13.57 -35.36
N LEU A 13 13.26 -14.87 -35.05
CA LEU A 13 13.17 -15.38 -33.67
C LEU A 13 14.35 -14.92 -32.80
N TYR A 14 15.57 -14.91 -33.35
CA TYR A 14 16.75 -14.41 -32.65
C TYR A 14 16.64 -12.90 -32.36
N VAL A 15 16.24 -12.09 -33.34
CA VAL A 15 16.08 -10.64 -33.18
C VAL A 15 14.94 -10.29 -32.20
N VAL A 16 13.83 -11.04 -32.22
CA VAL A 16 12.74 -10.85 -31.26
C VAL A 16 13.15 -11.27 -29.85
N SER A 17 13.92 -12.36 -29.71
CA SER A 17 14.47 -12.77 -28.41
C SER A 17 15.48 -11.76 -27.84
N ALA A 18 16.37 -11.22 -28.68
CA ALA A 18 17.34 -10.19 -28.30
C ALA A 18 16.65 -8.85 -27.93
N SER A 19 15.52 -8.54 -28.56
CA SER A 19 14.75 -7.32 -28.26
C SER A 19 13.92 -7.46 -26.97
N LEU A 20 13.51 -8.68 -26.62
CA LEU A 20 12.84 -8.98 -25.35
C LEU A 20 13.82 -8.99 -24.16
N LEU A 21 15.08 -9.37 -24.38
CA LEU A 21 16.16 -9.22 -23.39
C LEU A 21 16.62 -7.76 -23.18
N SER A 22 16.34 -6.88 -24.15
CA SER A 22 16.67 -5.44 -24.06
C SER A 22 15.57 -4.61 -23.37
N SER A 23 14.40 -5.19 -23.12
CA SER A 23 13.23 -4.48 -22.59
C SER A 23 12.91 -5.00 -21.20
N ARG A 24 13.40 -4.25 -20.19
CA ARG A 24 13.17 -4.37 -18.73
C ARG A 24 14.21 -5.16 -17.94
N GLY A 25 15.10 -4.39 -17.29
CA GLY A 25 15.30 -4.54 -15.85
C GLY A 25 16.25 -5.64 -15.36
N ALA A 26 17.24 -6.06 -16.14
CA ALA A 26 18.31 -6.90 -15.62
C ALA A 26 19.42 -6.02 -15.02
N THR A 27 19.50 -6.06 -13.69
CA THR A 27 20.61 -5.51 -12.92
C THR A 27 21.93 -6.11 -13.39
N HIS A 28 22.89 -5.21 -13.57
CA HIS A 28 24.20 -5.42 -14.15
C HIS A 28 25.09 -6.23 -13.18
N TRP A 29 25.16 -7.55 -13.34
CA TRP A 29 26.25 -8.35 -12.74
C TRP A 29 27.43 -8.36 -13.71
N LYS A 30 28.45 -7.56 -13.43
CA LYS A 30 29.68 -7.53 -14.22
C LYS A 30 30.53 -8.75 -13.84
N LEU A 31 30.64 -9.72 -14.73
CA LEU A 31 31.53 -10.88 -14.61
C LEU A 31 32.94 -10.51 -15.10
N ASN A 32 33.99 -10.99 -14.42
CA ASN A 32 35.35 -10.99 -14.96
C ASN A 32 35.55 -12.19 -15.91
N GLU A 33 36.64 -12.17 -16.69
CA GLU A 33 36.95 -13.17 -17.73
C GLU A 33 37.03 -14.63 -17.22
N ASP A 34 37.10 -14.84 -15.90
CA ASP A 34 37.11 -16.17 -15.26
C ASP A 34 35.74 -16.64 -14.70
N GLY A 35 34.65 -15.89 -14.93
CA GLY A 35 33.28 -16.40 -14.70
C GLY A 35 32.77 -16.45 -13.26
N VAL A 36 33.30 -15.64 -12.33
CA VAL A 36 32.83 -15.56 -10.93
C VAL A 36 32.15 -14.21 -10.64
N VAL A 37 31.04 -14.26 -9.89
CA VAL A 37 30.23 -13.10 -9.47
C VAL A 37 30.92 -12.33 -8.33
N GLN A 38 31.22 -11.04 -8.52
CA GLN A 38 31.79 -10.20 -7.45
C GLN A 38 30.71 -9.76 -6.44
N SER A 39 30.95 -10.03 -5.15
CA SER A 39 30.19 -9.43 -4.05
C SER A 39 30.61 -7.97 -3.84
N PHE A 40 29.63 -7.09 -3.67
CA PHE A 40 29.82 -5.68 -3.36
C PHE A 40 30.58 -5.50 -2.04
N ASP A 41 31.78 -4.90 -2.10
CA ASP A 41 32.57 -4.52 -0.93
C ASP A 41 32.57 -2.98 -0.78
N ASN A 42 32.10 -2.49 0.37
CA ASN A 42 31.71 -1.08 0.59
C ASN A 42 32.89 -0.15 0.93
N THR A 43 34.09 -0.39 0.39
CA THR A 43 35.29 0.36 0.79
C THR A 43 36.19 0.71 -0.40
N SER A 44 35.72 1.57 -1.30
CA SER A 44 36.62 2.33 -2.18
C SER A 44 35.94 3.60 -2.75
N PRO A 45 36.53 4.80 -2.62
CA PRO A 45 35.90 6.06 -3.04
C PRO A 45 36.01 6.36 -4.55
N ASP A 46 36.66 5.51 -5.34
CA ASP A 46 37.13 5.91 -6.67
C ASP A 46 36.20 5.55 -7.85
N ILE A 47 35.03 4.95 -7.60
CA ILE A 47 34.11 4.52 -8.67
C ILE A 47 33.18 5.65 -9.16
N VAL A 48 33.04 6.73 -8.40
CA VAL A 48 32.08 7.82 -8.71
C VAL A 48 32.50 8.68 -9.92
N LYS A 49 33.72 8.50 -10.46
CA LYS A 49 34.21 9.29 -11.61
C LYS A 49 33.91 8.72 -13.00
N SER A 50 33.46 7.48 -13.13
CA SER A 50 33.26 6.86 -14.45
C SER A 50 31.80 6.69 -14.88
N ASP A 51 30.82 7.10 -14.07
CA ASP A 51 29.40 6.97 -14.40
C ASP A 51 28.73 8.35 -14.53
N PRO A 52 28.44 8.81 -15.78
CA PRO A 52 27.83 10.12 -16.00
C PRO A 52 26.39 10.21 -15.47
N ILE A 53 25.73 9.09 -15.21
CA ILE A 53 24.37 9.07 -14.64
C ILE A 53 24.42 9.26 -13.12
N LEU A 54 25.39 8.63 -12.45
CA LEU A 54 25.58 8.75 -11.00
C LEU A 54 26.11 10.14 -10.59
N ALA A 55 26.87 10.81 -11.47
CA ALA A 55 27.31 12.20 -11.28
C ALA A 55 26.18 13.24 -11.37
N ILE A 56 25.08 12.92 -12.07
CA ILE A 56 23.88 13.78 -12.13
C ILE A 56 23.06 13.64 -10.84
N LEU A 57 22.97 12.42 -10.29
CA LEU A 57 22.18 12.12 -9.10
C LEU A 57 22.86 12.57 -7.79
N THR A 58 24.20 12.58 -7.74
CA THR A 58 24.97 12.97 -6.54
C THR A 58 25.29 14.47 -6.46
N LYS A 59 24.99 15.24 -7.52
CA LYS A 59 25.21 16.70 -7.54
C LYS A 59 24.35 17.48 -6.54
N GLY A 60 23.34 16.83 -5.94
CA GLY A 60 22.46 17.41 -4.91
C GLY A 60 22.80 17.02 -3.47
N PHE A 61 23.76 16.11 -3.23
CA PHE A 61 24.10 15.63 -1.89
C PHE A 61 25.62 15.57 -1.72
N SER A 62 26.20 16.68 -1.27
CA SER A 62 27.49 16.67 -0.59
C SER A 62 27.26 17.20 0.82
N ASN A 63 27.34 16.29 1.78
CA ASN A 63 27.63 16.61 3.17
C ASN A 63 28.87 17.52 3.21
N LYS A 64 28.81 18.61 3.97
CA LYS A 64 29.98 19.11 4.68
C LYS A 64 29.76 18.92 6.16
N GLU A 65 30.71 18.20 6.72
CA GLU A 65 30.81 17.74 8.09
C GLU A 65 30.80 18.87 9.10
N VAL A 66 30.33 18.48 10.28
CA VAL A 66 30.33 19.20 11.54
C VAL A 66 31.73 19.63 11.94
N ALA A 67 31.92 20.92 12.20
CA ALA A 67 33.00 21.42 13.05
C ALA A 67 32.39 22.15 14.25
N PHE A 68 32.48 21.51 15.41
CA PHE A 68 32.13 22.07 16.71
C PHE A 68 33.07 23.25 17.01
N LYS A 69 32.52 24.47 17.11
CA LYS A 69 33.20 25.60 17.74
C LYS A 69 32.24 26.26 18.71
N LYS A 70 32.52 26.14 20.01
CA LYS A 70 31.86 26.88 21.09
C LYS A 70 32.07 28.37 20.85
N SER A 71 31.01 29.10 20.56
CA SER A 71 30.96 30.55 20.68
C SER A 71 29.57 30.98 21.13
N ASN A 72 29.53 31.69 22.26
CA ASN A 72 28.32 32.33 22.79
C ASN A 72 27.74 33.27 21.73
N CYS A 73 26.50 33.00 21.31
CA CYS A 73 25.72 33.91 20.47
C CYS A 73 24.38 34.19 21.15
N GLU A 74 24.29 35.37 21.76
CA GLU A 74 23.06 36.07 22.11
C GLU A 74 22.33 36.51 20.82
N ALA A 75 21.77 35.56 20.09
CA ALA A 75 20.91 35.86 18.93
C ALA A 75 20.04 34.66 18.52
N CYS A 76 19.56 33.86 19.47
CA CYS A 76 18.43 32.96 19.24
C CYS A 76 17.12 33.74 19.30
N ALA A 77 16.96 34.70 18.39
CA ALA A 77 15.70 35.32 18.05
C ALA A 77 15.62 35.33 16.52
N ASN A 78 14.61 34.62 16.02
CA ASN A 78 14.17 34.51 14.62
C ASN A 78 14.76 33.37 13.77
N GLY A 79 13.96 32.31 13.66
CA GLY A 79 13.56 31.72 12.37
C GLY A 79 14.63 31.02 11.53
N GLY A 80 14.72 29.69 11.67
CA GLY A 80 15.45 28.83 10.73
C GLY A 80 14.87 27.42 10.72
N SER A 81 14.20 27.08 9.61
CA SER A 81 13.47 25.83 9.36
C SER A 81 14.41 24.61 9.34
N PHE A 82 14.13 23.62 10.20
CA PHE A 82 14.75 22.29 10.16
C PHE A 82 13.94 21.33 9.27
N ALA A 83 14.66 20.39 8.67
CA ALA A 83 14.31 19.63 7.48
C ALA A 83 12.98 18.85 7.55
N LYS A 84 12.31 18.83 6.39
CA LYS A 84 11.06 18.13 6.06
C LYS A 84 11.15 16.62 6.34
N GLY A 85 10.48 16.18 7.39
CA GLY A 85 9.71 14.94 7.32
C GLY A 85 8.53 15.15 6.36
N SER A 86 8.02 14.07 5.77
CA SER A 86 6.93 14.08 4.79
C SER A 86 5.59 14.51 5.42
N GLY A 87 5.51 15.76 5.89
CA GLY A 87 4.28 16.42 6.29
C GLY A 87 3.73 17.19 5.09
N VAL A 88 2.54 16.82 4.64
CA VAL A 88 1.74 17.65 3.74
C VAL A 88 1.65 19.03 4.38
N ALA A 89 2.17 20.06 3.71
CA ALA A 89 1.96 21.44 4.15
C ALA A 89 0.48 21.75 3.97
N VAL A 90 -0.31 21.56 5.02
CA VAL A 90 -1.74 21.83 4.98
C VAL A 90 -1.91 23.33 4.93
N GLN A 91 -2.30 23.85 3.77
CA GLN A 91 -2.69 25.24 3.60
C GLN A 91 -4.05 25.42 4.28
N GLY A 92 -4.06 25.87 5.53
CA GLY A 92 -5.28 26.11 6.30
C GLY A 92 -4.99 26.47 7.75
N PRO A 93 -5.97 27.02 8.48
CA PRO A 93 -5.83 27.23 9.92
C PRO A 93 -5.68 25.88 10.63
N THR A 94 -4.86 25.84 11.68
CA THR A 94 -4.76 24.64 12.53
C THR A 94 -6.04 24.47 13.35
N ALA A 95 -6.31 23.27 13.84
CA ALA A 95 -7.45 23.04 14.74
C ALA A 95 -7.38 23.93 15.99
N LEU A 96 -6.17 24.18 16.51
CA LEU A 96 -5.96 25.10 17.63
C LEU A 96 -6.38 26.54 17.30
N GLN A 97 -6.09 27.02 16.08
CA GLN A 97 -6.50 28.35 15.63
C GLN A 97 -8.01 28.43 15.38
N MET A 98 -8.61 27.36 14.88
CA MET A 98 -10.06 27.31 14.61
C MET A 98 -10.89 27.22 15.90
N PHE A 99 -10.33 26.63 16.96
CA PHE A 99 -10.99 26.42 18.24
C PHE A 99 -10.14 26.95 19.42
N PRO A 100 -9.97 28.27 19.55
CA PRO A 100 -9.07 28.86 20.55
C PRO A 100 -9.59 28.74 21.98
N SER A 101 -10.89 28.52 22.17
CA SER A 101 -11.53 28.37 23.48
C SER A 101 -12.57 27.26 23.41
N PRO A 102 -12.15 25.99 23.55
CA PRO A 102 -13.06 24.85 23.49
C PRO A 102 -14.05 24.91 24.65
N SER A 103 -15.32 24.65 24.36
CA SER A 103 -16.40 24.67 25.35
C SER A 103 -16.33 23.49 26.33
N LEU A 104 -15.56 22.44 26.01
CA LEU A 104 -15.39 21.21 26.76
C LEU A 104 -13.93 20.74 26.69
N THR A 105 -13.29 20.53 27.83
CA THR A 105 -11.91 20.02 27.93
C THR A 105 -11.86 18.84 28.88
N CYS A 106 -10.84 17.98 28.77
CA CYS A 106 -10.64 16.84 29.66
C CYS A 106 -9.91 17.21 30.97
N GLY A 107 -10.07 18.45 31.43
CA GLY A 107 -9.34 18.99 32.58
C GLY A 107 -7.95 19.51 32.20
N VAL A 108 -7.02 19.43 33.16
CA VAL A 108 -5.64 19.91 32.97
C VAL A 108 -4.91 19.04 31.93
N PRO A 109 -4.28 19.63 30.90
CA PRO A 109 -3.49 18.91 29.91
C PRO A 109 -2.48 17.94 30.53
N ALA A 110 -2.29 16.78 29.90
CA ALA A 110 -1.27 15.83 30.32
C ALA A 110 0.13 16.43 30.10
N ASN A 111 1.01 16.24 31.08
CA ASN A 111 2.37 16.79 31.00
C ASN A 111 3.21 16.03 29.98
N GLU A 112 3.43 14.74 30.20
CA GLU A 112 4.13 13.84 29.28
C GLU A 112 3.47 12.45 29.29
N THR A 113 3.33 11.86 28.11
CA THR A 113 2.87 10.48 27.94
C THR A 113 3.94 9.64 27.26
N ILE A 114 3.91 8.32 27.48
CA ILE A 114 4.85 7.39 26.83
C ILE A 114 4.77 7.41 25.29
N TYR A 115 3.73 8.02 24.72
CA TYR A 115 3.49 8.09 23.27
C TYR A 115 3.89 9.44 22.66
N ASP A 116 4.35 10.41 23.45
CA ASP A 116 4.69 11.76 22.94
C ASP A 116 5.90 11.78 21.98
N HIS A 117 6.63 10.66 21.89
CA HIS A 117 7.69 10.46 20.90
C HIS A 117 7.16 10.26 19.47
N LEU A 118 5.86 9.95 19.31
CA LEU A 118 5.23 9.79 18.00
C LEU A 118 5.06 11.14 17.32
N ASP A 119 5.41 11.23 16.04
CA ASP A 119 5.42 12.49 15.28
C ASP A 119 4.01 13.12 15.21
N GLY A 120 2.98 12.30 15.04
CA GLY A 120 1.59 12.72 15.05
C GLY A 120 1.13 13.29 16.40
N ILE A 121 1.72 12.88 17.52
CA ILE A 121 1.37 13.42 18.84
C ILE A 121 2.21 14.66 19.15
N ARG A 122 3.50 14.62 18.78
CA ARG A 122 4.42 15.74 18.93
C ARG A 122 3.97 16.98 18.16
N LEU A 123 3.40 16.79 16.96
CA LEU A 123 2.94 17.88 16.08
C LEU A 123 1.46 18.27 16.27
N ARG A 124 0.82 17.85 17.38
CA ARG A 124 -0.62 18.03 17.63
C ARG A 124 -1.17 19.45 17.47
N GLU A 125 -0.37 20.48 17.78
CA GLU A 125 -0.75 21.89 17.63
C GLU A 125 -0.84 22.36 16.16
N GLN A 126 -0.19 21.62 15.25
CA GLN A 126 -0.04 21.98 13.84
C GLN A 126 -1.07 21.27 12.94
N HIS A 127 -1.83 20.33 13.49
CA HIS A 127 -2.77 19.54 12.70
C HIS A 127 -3.95 20.38 12.20
N PRO A 128 -4.43 20.11 10.98
CA PRO A 128 -5.67 20.70 10.50
C PRO A 128 -6.87 20.13 11.25
N PRO A 129 -8.01 20.84 11.23
CA PRO A 129 -9.28 20.25 11.66
C PRO A 129 -9.68 19.11 10.71
N TYR A 130 -10.12 17.99 11.27
CA TYR A 130 -10.57 16.82 10.52
C TYR A 130 -11.77 16.19 11.23
N ALA A 131 -12.96 16.35 10.67
CA ALA A 131 -14.21 15.88 11.27
C ALA A 131 -14.56 14.45 10.84
N GLU A 132 -14.92 13.62 11.82
CA GLU A 132 -15.34 12.22 11.65
C GLU A 132 -16.81 12.08 12.09
N PRO A 133 -17.79 12.52 11.28
CA PRO A 133 -19.19 12.53 11.67
C PRO A 133 -19.75 11.14 11.99
N GLU A 134 -19.23 10.08 11.37
CA GLU A 134 -19.61 8.69 11.61
C GLU A 134 -19.36 8.23 13.06
N VAL A 135 -18.41 8.86 13.77
CA VAL A 135 -18.13 8.59 15.19
C VAL A 135 -19.32 8.95 16.09
N ALA A 136 -20.24 9.80 15.62
CA ALA A 136 -21.45 10.18 16.34
C ALA A 136 -22.34 8.98 16.69
N MET A 137 -22.28 7.89 15.90
CA MET A 137 -23.04 6.68 16.14
C MET A 137 -22.73 6.02 17.50
N ILE A 138 -21.56 6.29 18.10
CA ILE A 138 -21.17 5.79 19.43
C ILE A 138 -22.04 6.40 20.54
N PHE A 139 -22.58 7.61 20.33
CA PHE A 139 -23.43 8.30 21.31
C PHE A 139 -24.92 7.98 21.18
N LYS A 140 -25.29 7.24 20.14
CA LYS A 140 -26.68 6.90 19.85
C LYS A 140 -27.15 5.79 20.79
N LYS A 141 -28.21 6.03 21.58
CA LYS A 141 -28.77 5.00 22.47
C LYS A 141 -29.76 4.09 21.75
N THR A 142 -30.52 4.63 20.80
CA THR A 142 -31.52 3.89 20.01
C THR A 142 -31.45 4.25 18.54
N GLU A 143 -31.81 3.32 17.64
CA GLU A 143 -31.75 3.53 16.18
C GLU A 143 -32.58 4.71 15.65
N VAL A 144 -33.56 5.20 16.41
CA VAL A 144 -34.50 6.24 16.00
C VAL A 144 -34.13 7.63 16.51
N GLU A 145 -33.24 7.72 17.49
CA GLU A 145 -32.89 8.99 18.14
C GLU A 145 -32.03 9.86 17.21
N GLU A 146 -32.43 11.12 17.03
CA GLU A 146 -31.63 12.14 16.37
C GLU A 146 -30.48 12.57 17.28
N ILE A 147 -29.29 12.75 16.71
CA ILE A 147 -28.09 13.08 17.47
C ILE A 147 -27.98 14.60 17.62
N ASP A 148 -28.29 15.12 18.82
CA ASP A 148 -28.02 16.51 19.18
C ASP A 148 -26.64 16.66 19.82
N MET A 149 -25.73 17.36 19.13
CA MET A 149 -24.38 17.62 19.60
C MET A 149 -24.34 18.46 20.88
N ASN A 150 -25.33 19.33 21.12
CA ASN A 150 -25.39 20.14 22.33
C ASN A 150 -25.76 19.29 23.54
N GLU A 151 -26.68 18.34 23.36
CA GLU A 151 -27.06 17.41 24.42
C GLU A 151 -25.88 16.50 24.81
N ILE A 152 -25.15 15.97 23.81
CA ILE A 152 -23.93 15.20 24.05
C ILE A 152 -22.93 16.04 24.85
N GLU A 153 -22.67 17.29 24.45
CA GLU A 153 -21.73 18.16 25.14
C GLU A 153 -22.14 18.40 26.61
N GLN A 154 -23.42 18.69 26.88
CA GLN A 154 -23.93 18.89 28.24
C GLN A 154 -23.84 17.62 29.10
N ASN A 155 -24.17 16.47 28.53
CA ASN A 155 -24.06 15.19 29.21
C ASN A 155 -22.60 14.86 29.56
N LEU A 156 -21.67 15.12 28.65
CA LEU A 156 -20.23 14.92 28.90
C LEU A 156 -19.68 15.88 29.95
N LYS A 157 -20.15 17.13 29.99
CA LYS A 157 -19.81 18.09 31.06
C LYS A 157 -20.21 17.56 32.44
N ARG A 158 -21.45 17.09 32.57
CA ARG A 158 -21.94 16.49 33.83
C ARG A 158 -21.12 15.27 34.23
N ASN A 159 -20.86 14.36 33.30
CA ASN A 159 -20.06 13.16 33.57
C ASN A 159 -18.62 13.51 34.02
N LEU A 160 -18.05 14.59 33.48
CA LEU A 160 -16.73 15.07 33.87
C LEU A 160 -16.75 15.71 35.27
N GLU A 161 -17.80 16.45 35.62
CA GLU A 161 -17.98 17.00 36.98
C GLU A 161 -18.12 15.88 38.02
N GLU A 162 -18.85 14.82 37.69
CA GLU A 162 -19.01 13.64 38.55
C GLU A 162 -17.71 12.82 38.65
N SER A 163 -16.92 12.76 37.58
CA SER A 163 -15.71 11.94 37.53
C SER A 163 -14.54 12.62 36.76
N PRO A 164 -13.85 13.60 37.38
CA PRO A 164 -12.87 14.46 36.68
C PRO A 164 -11.64 13.74 36.10
N ASN A 165 -11.27 12.58 36.65
CA ASN A 165 -10.12 11.79 36.21
C ASN A 165 -10.53 10.46 35.56
N SER A 166 -11.77 10.36 35.05
CA SER A 166 -12.24 9.14 34.40
C SER A 166 -11.66 9.00 32.99
N VAL A 167 -10.92 7.91 32.76
CA VAL A 167 -10.39 7.52 31.45
C VAL A 167 -11.51 7.39 30.42
N VAL A 168 -12.64 6.83 30.83
CA VAL A 168 -13.81 6.60 29.95
C VAL A 168 -14.41 7.94 29.52
N VAL A 169 -14.58 8.88 30.47
CA VAL A 169 -15.12 10.21 30.16
C VAL A 169 -14.15 10.98 29.25
N CYS A 170 -12.84 10.95 29.52
CA CYS A 170 -11.86 11.59 28.65
C CYS A 170 -11.86 10.99 27.22
N ASN A 171 -12.00 9.67 27.09
CA ASN A 171 -12.14 8.99 25.80
C ASN A 171 -13.42 9.42 25.05
N GLN A 172 -14.53 9.57 25.76
CA GLN A 172 -15.78 10.07 25.17
C GLN A 172 -15.68 11.53 24.73
N ILE A 173 -15.08 12.40 25.54
CA ILE A 173 -14.84 13.80 25.17
C ILE A 173 -13.91 13.90 23.95
N ALA A 174 -12.87 13.07 23.88
CA ALA A 174 -12.01 13.00 22.70
C ALA A 174 -12.80 12.59 21.44
N ASN A 175 -13.66 11.59 21.54
CA ASN A 175 -14.55 11.17 20.44
C ASN A 175 -15.55 12.26 20.05
N PHE A 176 -16.07 13.04 21.01
CA PHE A 176 -16.87 14.23 20.70
C PHE A 176 -16.08 15.24 19.86
N TRP A 177 -14.82 15.48 20.19
CA TRP A 177 -13.96 16.37 19.42
C TRP A 177 -13.57 15.83 18.04
N ARG A 178 -13.51 14.50 17.86
CA ARG A 178 -13.40 13.86 16.53
C ARG A 178 -14.59 14.20 15.64
N ILE A 179 -15.81 14.13 16.17
CA ILE A 179 -17.03 14.48 15.43
C ILE A 179 -17.01 15.97 15.03
N ARG A 180 -16.59 16.85 15.94
CA ARG A 180 -16.51 18.31 15.71
C ARG A 180 -15.32 18.72 14.83
N GLY A 181 -14.38 17.81 14.59
CA GLY A 181 -13.17 18.02 13.82
C GLY A 181 -12.06 18.77 14.55
N ASN A 182 -12.13 18.95 15.87
CA ASN A 182 -11.06 19.56 16.65
C ASN A 182 -10.01 18.50 16.98
N THR A 183 -9.09 18.28 16.04
CA THR A 183 -8.02 17.27 16.15
C THR A 183 -7.08 17.53 17.34
N TYR A 184 -6.82 18.81 17.65
CA TYR A 184 -5.99 19.19 18.81
C TYR A 184 -6.62 18.74 20.13
N GLN A 185 -7.88 19.13 20.39
CA GLN A 185 -8.55 18.75 21.64
C GLN A 185 -8.81 17.24 21.73
N SER A 186 -9.08 16.59 20.59
CA SER A 186 -9.18 15.14 20.52
C SER A 186 -7.90 14.46 21.01
N ILE A 187 -6.74 14.85 20.48
CA ILE A 187 -5.44 14.28 20.88
C ILE A 187 -5.12 14.60 22.35
N GLU A 188 -5.35 15.83 22.82
CA GLU A 188 -5.11 16.21 24.21
C GLU A 188 -5.95 15.39 25.20
N CYS A 189 -7.21 15.14 24.88
CA CYS A 189 -8.08 14.30 25.69
C CYS A 189 -7.65 12.82 25.69
N PHE A 190 -7.21 12.28 24.55
CA PHE A 190 -6.62 10.94 24.53
C PHE A 190 -5.30 10.88 25.32
N ARG A 191 -4.43 11.88 25.20
CA ARG A 191 -3.20 11.98 26.01
C ARG A 191 -3.53 11.98 27.51
N LYS A 192 -4.57 12.72 27.92
CA LYS A 192 -5.03 12.73 29.31
C LYS A 192 -5.54 11.36 29.80
N ALA A 193 -6.32 10.69 28.96
CA ALA A 193 -6.78 9.33 29.25
C ALA A 193 -5.61 8.34 29.38
N LEU A 194 -4.59 8.47 28.52
CA LEU A 194 -3.38 7.63 28.53
C LEU A 194 -2.41 7.98 29.66
N GLU A 195 -2.40 9.21 30.18
CA GLU A 195 -1.66 9.56 31.40
C GLU A 195 -2.18 8.75 32.60
N THR A 196 -3.51 8.56 32.68
CA THR A 196 -4.15 7.80 33.77
C THR A 196 -4.10 6.29 33.51
N SER A 197 -4.27 5.85 32.26
CA SER A 197 -4.21 4.44 31.87
C SER A 197 -3.41 4.26 30.57
N PRO A 198 -2.06 4.11 30.67
CA PRO A 198 -1.17 4.09 29.50
C PRO A 198 -1.40 2.92 28.53
N ASN A 199 -2.05 1.85 29.02
CA ASN A 199 -2.30 0.62 28.27
C ASN A 199 -3.79 0.42 27.97
N ASN A 200 -4.62 1.48 28.03
CA ASN A 200 -6.02 1.34 27.66
C ASN A 200 -6.16 1.08 26.16
N ALA A 201 -6.57 -0.13 25.78
CA ALA A 201 -6.63 -0.56 24.39
C ALA A 201 -7.58 0.28 23.53
N ASP A 202 -8.76 0.65 24.04
CA ASP A 202 -9.76 1.45 23.30
C ASP A 202 -9.25 2.87 23.02
N VAL A 203 -8.61 3.49 24.00
CA VAL A 203 -8.04 4.84 23.86
C VAL A 203 -6.90 4.82 22.84
N LEU A 204 -6.04 3.80 22.88
CA LEU A 204 -4.97 3.63 21.90
C LEU A 204 -5.53 3.44 20.49
N LEU A 205 -6.59 2.64 20.33
CA LEU A 205 -7.24 2.43 19.04
C LEU A 205 -7.85 3.71 18.48
N ASN A 206 -8.55 4.48 19.32
CA ASN A 206 -9.16 5.73 18.90
C ASN A 206 -8.11 6.79 18.52
N LEU A 207 -7.02 6.89 19.29
CA LEU A 207 -5.91 7.77 18.94
C LEU A 207 -5.24 7.35 17.63
N ALA A 208 -5.06 6.04 17.40
CA ALA A 208 -4.54 5.51 16.15
C ALA A 208 -5.40 5.92 14.94
N LYS A 209 -6.74 5.87 15.06
CA LYS A 209 -7.66 6.31 14.01
C LYS A 209 -7.50 7.80 13.67
N VAL A 210 -7.36 8.65 14.69
CA VAL A 210 -7.08 10.08 14.47
C VAL A 210 -5.77 10.27 13.73
N LEU A 211 -4.69 9.60 14.15
CA LEU A 211 -3.40 9.70 13.48
C LEU A 211 -3.44 9.13 12.05
N PHE A 212 -4.22 8.09 11.80
CA PHE A 212 -4.44 7.53 10.47
C PHE A 212 -5.09 8.55 9.54
N ASN A 213 -6.17 9.22 9.99
CA ASN A 213 -6.86 10.25 9.22
C ASN A 213 -5.98 11.48 8.94
N LEU A 214 -5.01 11.74 9.82
CA LEU A 214 -4.00 12.78 9.65
C LEU A 214 -2.80 12.33 8.79
N ASN A 215 -2.85 11.14 8.18
CA ASN A 215 -1.79 10.51 7.39
C ASN A 215 -0.50 10.17 8.15
N PHE A 216 -0.52 10.12 9.49
CA PHE A 216 0.58 9.60 10.31
C PHE A 216 0.51 8.08 10.40
N GLN A 217 0.67 7.43 9.25
CA GLN A 217 0.40 5.99 9.09
C GLN A 217 1.29 5.10 9.95
N LYS A 218 2.58 5.43 10.10
CA LYS A 218 3.51 4.66 10.94
C LYS A 218 3.12 4.70 12.41
N ASP A 219 2.76 5.88 12.91
CA ASP A 219 2.33 6.08 14.29
C ASP A 219 0.99 5.38 14.54
N ALA A 220 0.07 5.43 13.57
CA ALA A 220 -1.19 4.71 13.62
C ALA A 220 -0.97 3.19 13.70
N ILE A 221 -0.12 2.60 12.85
CA ILE A 221 0.24 1.16 12.92
C ILE A 221 0.79 0.81 14.30
N TYR A 222 1.72 1.61 14.82
CA TYR A 222 2.33 1.39 16.13
C TYR A 222 1.27 1.37 17.24
N LEU A 223 0.41 2.39 17.30
CA LEU A 223 -0.63 2.49 18.31
C LEU A 223 -1.70 1.39 18.17
N THR A 224 -2.08 1.01 16.95
CA THR A 224 -3.05 -0.08 16.75
C THR A 224 -2.48 -1.43 17.15
N ARG A 225 -1.21 -1.73 16.84
CA ARG A 225 -0.54 -2.95 17.32
C ARG A 225 -0.47 -2.96 18.85
N ARG A 226 -0.12 -1.82 19.46
CA ARG A 226 -0.12 -1.68 20.92
C ARG A 226 -1.52 -1.88 21.52
N SER A 227 -2.56 -1.32 20.90
CA SER A 227 -3.94 -1.54 21.31
C SER A 227 -4.31 -3.02 21.29
N LEU A 228 -3.94 -3.74 20.23
CA LEU A 228 -4.17 -5.17 20.10
C LEU A 228 -3.45 -5.99 21.18
N GLU A 229 -2.20 -5.66 21.50
CA GLU A 229 -1.43 -6.30 22.58
C GLU A 229 -2.04 -6.07 23.96
N MET A 230 -2.63 -4.90 24.20
CA MET A 230 -3.19 -4.53 25.49
C MET A 230 -4.66 -4.93 25.65
N GLN A 231 -5.29 -5.48 24.62
CA GLN A 231 -6.69 -5.89 24.68
C GLN A 231 -6.88 -7.01 25.72
N PRO A 232 -7.82 -6.87 26.66
CA PRO A 232 -8.14 -7.93 27.61
C PRO A 232 -8.57 -9.22 26.91
N SER A 233 -8.13 -10.39 27.39
CA SER A 233 -8.40 -11.68 26.76
C SER A 233 -9.89 -12.09 26.74
N ASP A 234 -10.70 -11.48 27.61
CA ASP A 234 -12.14 -11.66 27.70
C ASP A 234 -12.93 -10.81 26.70
N GLN A 235 -12.28 -9.83 26.06
CA GLN A 235 -12.89 -8.96 25.07
C GLN A 235 -12.46 -9.34 23.65
N ASN A 236 -13.40 -9.28 22.70
CA ASN A 236 -13.05 -9.48 21.31
C ASN A 236 -12.18 -8.31 20.78
N CYS A 237 -11.25 -8.62 19.88
CA CYS A 237 -10.31 -7.65 19.32
C CYS A 237 -10.56 -7.39 17.81
N TRP A 238 -11.77 -7.67 17.32
CA TRP A 238 -12.07 -7.59 15.89
C TRP A 238 -11.91 -6.16 15.34
N LEU A 239 -12.22 -5.14 16.14
CA LEU A 239 -12.03 -3.73 15.76
C LEU A 239 -10.56 -3.37 15.58
N GLN A 240 -9.68 -3.87 16.46
CA GLN A 240 -8.24 -3.66 16.39
C GLN A 240 -7.66 -4.33 15.13
N HIS A 241 -8.06 -5.58 14.86
CA HIS A 241 -7.69 -6.25 13.61
C HIS A 241 -8.21 -5.51 12.38
N PHE A 242 -9.47 -5.08 12.38
CA PHE A 242 -10.05 -4.34 11.26
C PHE A 242 -9.30 -3.03 11.00
N THR A 243 -9.12 -2.20 12.03
CA THR A 243 -8.40 -0.92 11.90
C THR A 243 -6.95 -1.12 11.49
N LEU A 244 -6.25 -2.15 11.99
CA LEU A 244 -4.90 -2.45 11.55
C LEU A 244 -4.88 -2.84 10.06
N GLY A 245 -5.86 -3.63 9.62
CA GLY A 245 -6.05 -3.98 8.22
C GLY A 245 -6.29 -2.75 7.33
N GLU A 246 -7.12 -1.79 7.77
CA GLU A 246 -7.36 -0.54 7.04
C GLU A 246 -6.08 0.28 6.89
N ILE A 247 -5.33 0.43 7.97
CA ILE A 247 -4.10 1.21 7.98
C ILE A 247 -3.04 0.55 7.09
N LEU A 248 -2.88 -0.78 7.16
CA LEU A 248 -1.94 -1.54 6.32
C LEU A 248 -2.34 -1.54 4.84
N LYS A 249 -3.64 -1.65 4.54
CA LYS A 249 -4.16 -1.54 3.18
C LYS A 249 -3.81 -0.19 2.56
N ALA A 250 -3.97 0.89 3.33
CA ALA A 250 -3.57 2.23 2.90
C ALA A 250 -2.06 2.39 2.78
N ALA A 251 -1.26 1.57 3.47
CA ALA A 251 0.22 1.61 3.40
C ALA A 251 0.74 0.86 2.16
N GLY A 252 -0.13 0.06 1.50
CA GLY A 252 0.20 -0.79 0.37
C GLY A 252 0.53 -2.23 0.75
N ASP A 253 0.50 -2.57 2.04
CA ASP A 253 0.79 -3.92 2.56
C ASP A 253 -0.47 -4.80 2.51
N TYR A 254 -0.95 -5.07 1.30
CA TYR A 254 -2.22 -5.77 1.06
C TYR A 254 -2.26 -7.20 1.62
N GLU A 255 -1.13 -7.92 1.60
CA GLU A 255 -1.03 -9.29 2.12
C GLU A 255 -1.28 -9.32 3.63
N GLU A 256 -0.59 -8.47 4.40
CA GLU A 256 -0.76 -8.36 5.85
C GLU A 256 -2.15 -7.81 6.20
N ALA A 257 -2.62 -6.81 5.45
CA ALA A 257 -3.98 -6.29 5.60
C ALA A 257 -5.05 -7.39 5.44
N GLY A 258 -4.89 -8.26 4.43
CA GLY A 258 -5.79 -9.39 4.19
C GLY A 258 -5.78 -10.44 5.31
N VAL A 259 -4.67 -10.62 6.02
CA VAL A 259 -4.61 -11.46 7.24
C VAL A 259 -5.46 -10.84 8.34
N HIS A 260 -5.29 -9.55 8.60
CA HIS A 260 -6.01 -8.85 9.66
C HIS A 260 -7.52 -8.75 9.38
N PHE A 261 -7.94 -8.52 8.14
CA PHE A 261 -9.37 -8.54 7.79
C PHE A 261 -10.01 -9.93 8.00
N ARG A 262 -9.29 -11.01 7.67
CA ARG A 262 -9.78 -12.37 7.96
C ARG A 262 -9.92 -12.61 9.46
N GLN A 263 -8.94 -12.21 10.26
CA GLN A 263 -9.02 -12.31 11.72
C GLN A 263 -10.20 -11.51 12.30
N ALA A 264 -10.48 -10.32 11.76
CA ALA A 264 -11.64 -9.54 12.16
C ALA A 264 -12.96 -10.28 11.86
N LEU A 265 -13.06 -10.95 10.71
CA LEU A 265 -14.23 -11.76 10.32
C LEU A 265 -14.34 -13.06 11.12
N ASP A 266 -13.22 -13.70 11.47
CA ASP A 266 -13.22 -14.89 12.33
C ASP A 266 -13.80 -14.58 13.71
N LEU A 267 -13.52 -13.36 14.22
CA LEU A 267 -14.03 -12.87 15.50
C LEU A 267 -15.45 -12.28 15.40
N ASN A 268 -15.80 -11.66 14.27
CA ASN A 268 -17.13 -11.12 13.99
C ASN A 268 -17.56 -11.41 12.54
N PRO A 269 -18.19 -12.58 12.30
CA PRO A 269 -18.54 -13.02 10.94
C PRO A 269 -19.55 -12.13 10.22
N SER A 270 -20.36 -11.38 10.97
CA SER A 270 -21.40 -10.50 10.42
C SER A 270 -20.89 -9.10 10.08
N PHE A 271 -19.59 -8.84 10.23
CA PHE A 271 -19.00 -7.52 10.01
C PHE A 271 -18.73 -7.23 8.53
N LEU A 272 -19.77 -6.76 7.84
CA LEU A 272 -19.77 -6.48 6.41
C LEU A 272 -18.59 -5.61 5.92
N PRO A 273 -18.15 -4.54 6.63
CA PRO A 273 -17.03 -3.72 6.15
C PRO A 273 -15.72 -4.50 5.97
N ALA A 274 -15.41 -5.47 6.84
CA ALA A 274 -14.21 -6.29 6.67
C ALA A 274 -14.33 -7.24 5.46
N GLU A 275 -15.52 -7.78 5.19
CA GLU A 275 -15.76 -8.60 3.99
C GLU A 275 -15.54 -7.79 2.70
N ILE A 276 -16.03 -6.55 2.68
CA ILE A 276 -15.86 -5.64 1.53
C ILE A 276 -14.37 -5.39 1.28
N HIS A 277 -13.59 -5.03 2.31
CA HIS A 277 -12.15 -4.80 2.14
C HIS A 277 -11.36 -6.06 1.76
N LEU A 278 -11.75 -7.22 2.28
CA LEU A 278 -11.13 -8.48 1.88
C LEU A 278 -11.41 -8.81 0.41
N ARG A 279 -12.65 -8.58 -0.06
CA ARG A 279 -13.01 -8.70 -1.47
C ARG A 279 -12.22 -7.72 -2.33
N GLU A 280 -12.07 -6.46 -1.91
CA GLU A 280 -11.25 -5.46 -2.61
C GLU A 280 -9.80 -5.89 -2.79
N ILE A 281 -9.18 -6.47 -1.76
CA ILE A 281 -7.80 -6.96 -1.80
C ILE A 281 -7.66 -8.21 -2.67
N GLY A 282 -8.63 -9.12 -2.61
CA GLY A 282 -8.64 -10.36 -3.41
C GLY A 282 -8.92 -10.14 -4.90
N LEU A 283 -9.41 -8.96 -5.28
CA LEU A 283 -9.52 -8.58 -6.69
C LEU A 283 -8.14 -8.17 -7.20
N PRO A 284 -7.69 -8.70 -8.37
CA PRO A 284 -6.45 -8.25 -8.96
C PRO A 284 -6.53 -6.73 -9.16
N PRO A 285 -5.50 -5.95 -8.80
CA PRO A 285 -5.58 -4.50 -8.91
C PRO A 285 -5.94 -4.15 -10.35
N ASN A 286 -6.88 -3.21 -10.55
CA ASN A 286 -7.22 -2.60 -11.84
C ASN A 286 -6.06 -1.75 -12.39
N SER A 287 -4.84 -2.24 -12.23
CA SER A 287 -3.66 -1.76 -12.90
C SER A 287 -3.75 -2.19 -14.36
N PRO A 288 -3.54 -1.29 -15.33
CA PRO A 288 -3.60 -1.65 -16.75
C PRO A 288 -2.60 -2.76 -17.10
N THR A 289 -1.56 -2.96 -16.28
CA THR A 289 -0.61 -4.08 -16.34
C THR A 289 -1.26 -5.46 -16.27
N ASN A 290 -2.34 -5.64 -15.51
CA ASN A 290 -3.03 -6.93 -15.43
C ASN A 290 -3.81 -7.21 -16.71
N THR A 291 -4.50 -6.20 -17.27
CA THR A 291 -5.15 -6.29 -18.58
C THR A 291 -4.14 -6.59 -19.70
N TYR A 292 -2.98 -5.91 -19.72
CA TYR A 292 -1.93 -6.20 -20.70
C TYR A 292 -1.39 -7.62 -20.55
N THR A 293 -1.25 -8.13 -19.33
CA THR A 293 -0.77 -9.50 -19.09
C THR A 293 -1.76 -10.53 -19.65
N PHE A 294 -3.06 -10.37 -19.37
CA PHE A 294 -4.10 -11.26 -19.94
C PHE A 294 -4.23 -11.14 -21.46
N LEU A 295 -4.09 -9.93 -22.02
CA LEU A 295 -4.07 -9.72 -23.46
C LEU A 295 -2.85 -10.39 -24.12
N VAL A 296 -1.66 -10.28 -23.52
CA VAL A 296 -0.45 -10.93 -24.03
C VAL A 296 -0.58 -12.45 -23.98
N ILE A 297 -1.07 -13.01 -22.87
CA ILE A 297 -1.34 -14.46 -22.75
C ILE A 297 -2.36 -14.89 -23.82
N GLY A 298 -3.45 -14.13 -24.00
CA GLY A 298 -4.46 -14.41 -25.02
C GLY A 298 -3.90 -14.41 -26.44
N VAL A 299 -3.11 -13.40 -26.80
CA VAL A 299 -2.46 -13.31 -28.12
C VAL A 299 -1.47 -14.46 -28.32
N LEU A 300 -0.68 -14.80 -27.31
CA LEU A 300 0.27 -15.93 -27.38
C LEU A 300 -0.46 -17.26 -27.61
N VAL A 301 -1.55 -17.52 -26.91
CA VAL A 301 -2.36 -18.73 -27.09
C VAL A 301 -2.93 -18.80 -28.50
N VAL A 302 -3.47 -17.70 -29.03
CA VAL A 302 -4.01 -17.66 -30.40
C VAL A 302 -2.92 -17.92 -31.45
N VAL A 303 -1.74 -17.33 -31.29
CA VAL A 303 -0.61 -17.54 -32.20
C VAL A 303 -0.15 -19.00 -32.19
N VAL A 304 -0.04 -19.62 -31.01
CA VAL A 304 0.33 -21.03 -30.88
C VAL A 304 -0.71 -21.93 -31.56
N LEU A 305 -2.01 -21.69 -31.33
CA LEU A 305 -3.07 -22.45 -31.97
C LEU A 305 -3.06 -22.29 -33.50
N ALA A 306 -2.83 -21.08 -34.01
CA ALA A 306 -2.70 -20.84 -35.45
C ALA A 306 -1.52 -21.60 -36.04
N VAL A 307 -0.35 -21.58 -35.39
CA VAL A 307 0.84 -22.31 -35.83
C VAL A 307 0.58 -23.82 -35.86
N VAL A 308 -0.04 -24.36 -34.81
CA VAL A 308 -0.42 -25.79 -34.75
C VAL A 308 -1.38 -26.13 -35.88
N TYR A 309 -2.40 -25.30 -36.11
CA TYR A 309 -3.36 -25.48 -37.21
C TYR A 309 -2.69 -25.44 -38.59
N PHE A 310 -1.76 -24.52 -38.82
CA PHE A 310 -1.01 -24.48 -40.07
C PHE A 310 -0.08 -25.69 -40.24
N MET A 311 0.51 -26.20 -39.16
CA MET A 311 1.33 -27.42 -39.20
C MET A 311 0.49 -28.67 -39.49
N THR A 312 -0.71 -28.81 -38.94
CA THR A 312 -1.59 -29.95 -39.23
C THR A 312 -2.08 -29.94 -40.67
N LEU A 313 -2.49 -28.77 -41.20
CA LEU A 313 -2.84 -28.62 -42.61
C LEU A 313 -1.67 -28.93 -43.56
N ALA A 314 -0.45 -28.52 -43.21
CA ALA A 314 0.74 -28.79 -44.01
C ALA A 314 1.13 -30.28 -44.04
N ASN A 315 0.81 -31.03 -42.99
CA ASN A 315 1.02 -32.49 -42.95
C ASN A 315 -0.01 -33.24 -43.82
N ASP A 316 -1.24 -32.77 -43.89
CA ASP A 316 -2.30 -33.39 -44.70
C ASP A 316 -2.00 -33.28 -46.23
N GLN A 317 -1.38 -32.18 -46.65
CA GLN A 317 -0.87 -31.97 -48.01
C GLN A 317 0.30 -32.90 -48.38
N LYS A 318 1.05 -33.44 -47.40
CA LYS A 318 2.12 -34.42 -47.67
C LYS A 318 1.60 -35.86 -47.75
N GLY A 319 0.53 -36.19 -47.01
CA GLY A 319 -0.14 -37.50 -47.12
C GLY A 319 -0.75 -37.76 -48.50
N THR A 320 -1.26 -36.73 -49.16
CA THR A 320 -1.89 -36.83 -50.49
C THR A 320 -0.90 -36.90 -51.66
N LYS A 321 0.37 -36.51 -51.47
CA LYS A 321 1.42 -36.66 -52.50
C LYS A 321 2.16 -37.99 -52.44
N SER A 322 2.12 -38.72 -51.33
CA SER A 322 2.75 -40.04 -51.23
C SER A 322 1.91 -41.18 -51.83
N SER A 323 0.60 -41.00 -52.05
CA SER A 323 -0.27 -42.05 -52.61
C SER A 323 -0.40 -42.03 -54.14
N ARG A 324 0.28 -41.10 -54.85
CA ARG A 324 0.11 -40.91 -56.29
C ARG A 324 1.24 -41.49 -57.17
N ASN A 325 1.99 -42.49 -56.67
CA ASN A 325 2.88 -43.32 -57.49
C ASN A 325 2.64 -44.81 -57.17
N SER A 326 1.53 -45.38 -57.70
CA SER A 326 1.37 -46.84 -57.82
C SER A 326 1.60 -47.23 -59.29
N PRO A 327 2.50 -48.19 -59.62
CA PRO A 327 2.86 -48.54 -61.02
C PRO A 327 1.80 -49.29 -61.84
N TRP A 328 0.56 -49.44 -61.37
CA TRP A 328 -0.37 -50.45 -61.89
C TRP A 328 -1.34 -50.00 -63.00
N ASN A 329 -1.15 -48.83 -63.62
CA ASN A 329 -2.10 -48.31 -64.63
C ASN A 329 -1.69 -48.50 -66.11
N ASP A 330 -0.54 -49.11 -66.42
CA ASP A 330 -0.11 -49.30 -67.82
C ASP A 330 -0.59 -50.59 -68.51
N PHE A 331 -1.31 -51.48 -67.81
CA PHE A 331 -1.72 -52.77 -68.40
C PHE A 331 -3.08 -52.81 -69.13
N LYS A 332 -3.85 -51.71 -69.17
CA LYS A 332 -5.22 -51.72 -69.76
C LYS A 332 -5.39 -51.16 -71.17
N LYS A 333 -4.31 -50.80 -71.88
CA LYS A 333 -4.39 -50.27 -73.27
C LYS A 333 -3.83 -51.15 -74.39
N ALA A 334 -3.47 -52.40 -74.12
CA ALA A 334 -3.04 -53.34 -75.16
C ALA A 334 -3.91 -54.61 -75.14
N GLY A 335 -4.99 -54.64 -75.93
CA GLY A 335 -5.76 -55.87 -76.08
C GLY A 335 -7.17 -55.75 -76.63
N LYS A 336 -7.35 -55.21 -77.83
CA LYS A 336 -8.52 -55.56 -78.66
C LYS A 336 -8.25 -55.28 -80.15
N LYS A 337 -7.48 -56.16 -80.77
CA LYS A 337 -7.63 -56.49 -82.20
C LYS A 337 -8.11 -57.93 -82.26
N ARG A 338 -9.27 -58.16 -82.88
CA ARG A 338 -9.63 -59.47 -83.46
C ARG A 338 -10.12 -59.26 -84.90
N PRO A 339 -9.80 -60.19 -85.82
CA PRO A 339 -10.06 -60.04 -87.24
C PRO A 339 -11.41 -60.63 -87.70
N SER A 340 -11.87 -60.09 -88.82
CA SER A 340 -12.65 -60.64 -89.94
C SER A 340 -13.59 -61.84 -89.75
N THR A 341 -14.84 -61.63 -90.17
CA THR A 341 -15.46 -62.37 -91.29
C THR A 341 -16.15 -61.37 -92.20
#